data_AF-A0A257KBI8-F1
#
_entry.id   AF-A0A257KBI8-F1
#
_cell.length_a   1.000
_cell.length_b   1.000
_cell.length_c   1.000
_cell.angle_alpha   90.00
_cell.angle_beta   90.00
_cell.angle_gamma   90.00
#
_symmetry.space_group_name_H-M   'P 1'
#
loop_
_entity.id
_entity.type
_entity.pdbx_description
1 polymer ?
#
loop_
_entity_poly.entity_id
_entity_poly.type
_entity_poly.pdbx_seq_one_letter_code
_entity_poly.pdbx_strand_id
1 'polypeptide(L)' 'MTLEQIKKKIRYGDYSTLGLMLAINPDAAKMRFLRNDSLAIQAMTIIITHREEMISKFHQMFSQDLKQHHSD' A
#
# COMPACT_ATOMS: atom_id res chain seq x y z
N MET A 1 6.75 -7.67 7.18
CA MET A 1 6.86 -6.33 7.79
C MET A 1 6.43 -6.42 9.25
N THR A 2 7.09 -5.70 10.15
CA THR A 2 6.61 -5.56 11.55
C THR A 2 5.46 -4.56 11.62
N LEU A 3 4.66 -4.60 12.69
CA LEU A 3 3.56 -3.65 12.88
C LEU A 3 4.02 -2.18 12.85
N GLU A 4 5.17 -1.90 13.45
CA GLU A 4 5.75 -0.55 13.45
C GLU A 4 6.21 -0.10 12.06
N GLN A 5 6.74 -1.02 11.24
CA GLN A 5 7.05 -0.73 9.84
C GLN A 5 5.78 -0.45 9.02
N ILE A 6 4.71 -1.23 9.26
CA ILE A 6 3.41 -1.03 8.62
C ILE A 6 2.89 0.37 8.95
N LYS A 7 2.83 0.74 10.23
CA LYS A 7 2.36 2.07 10.67
C LYS A 7 3.10 3.23 10.00
N LYS A 8 4.42 3.12 9.83
CA LYS A 8 5.24 4.14 9.15
C LYS A 8 5.00 4.23 7.64
N LYS A 9 4.53 3.16 7.01
CA LYS A 9 4.34 3.06 5.55
C LYS A 9 2.91 3.31 5.09
N ILE A 10 1.93 3.29 6.00
CA ILE A 10 0.52 3.56 5.70
C ILE A 10 0.35 4.95 5.10
N ARG A 11 -0.46 5.03 4.05
CA ARG A 11 -0.96 6.27 3.46
C ARG A 11 -2.47 6.38 3.70
N TYR A 12 -3.02 7.59 3.64
CA TYR A 12 -4.45 7.82 3.89
C TYR A 12 -5.36 6.94 3.01
N GLY A 13 -5.02 6.78 1.73
CA GLY A 13 -5.77 5.93 0.79
C GLY A 13 -5.75 4.44 1.13
N ASP A 14 -4.76 3.95 1.88
CA ASP A 14 -4.66 2.52 2.23
C ASP A 14 -5.82 2.08 3.13
N TYR A 15 -6.37 2.97 3.97
CA TYR A 15 -7.55 2.66 4.79
C TYR A 15 -8.83 2.51 3.96
N SER A 16 -8.92 3.21 2.83
CA SER A 16 -10.05 3.03 1.90
C SER A 16 -9.99 1.65 1.26
N THR A 17 -8.81 1.26 0.77
CA THR A 17 -8.57 -0.09 0.23
C THR A 17 -8.76 -1.18 1.29
N LEU A 18 -8.34 -0.93 2.52
CA LEU A 18 -8.57 -1.86 3.64
C LEU A 18 -10.07 -2.08 3.90
N GLY A 19 -10.87 -1.02 3.86
CA GLY A 19 -12.33 -1.11 3.96
C GLY A 19 -12.91 -2.04 2.89
N LEU A 20 -12.49 -1.85 1.62
CA LEU A 20 -12.91 -2.71 0.51
C LEU A 20 -12.52 -4.18 0.72
N MET A 21 -11.26 -4.45 1.11
CA MET A 21 -10.78 -5.82 1.34
C MET A 21 -11.50 -6.53 2.50
N LEU A 22 -11.90 -5.77 3.52
CA LEU A 22 -12.61 -6.29 4.69
C LEU A 22 -14.13 -6.22 4.58
N ALA A 23 -14.67 -5.74 3.44
CA ALA A 23 -16.10 -5.51 3.21
C ALA A 23 -16.78 -4.66 4.31
N ILE A 24 -16.08 -3.63 4.80
CA ILE A 24 -16.56 -2.68 5.80
C ILE A 24 -16.18 -1.24 5.42
N ASN A 25 -16.77 -0.25 6.08
CA ASN A 25 -16.39 1.13 5.82
C ASN A 25 -14.93 1.43 6.25
N PRO A 26 -14.25 2.41 5.63
CA PRO A 26 -12.84 2.71 5.90
C PRO A 26 -12.53 3.04 7.36
N ASP A 27 -13.42 3.75 8.06
CA ASP A 27 -13.23 4.12 9.47
C ASP A 27 -13.24 2.88 10.38
N ALA A 28 -14.19 1.95 10.16
CA ALA A 28 -14.24 0.68 10.86
C ALA A 28 -12.99 -0.17 10.59
N ALA A 29 -12.52 -0.20 9.34
CA ALA A 29 -11.29 -0.87 8.93
C ALA A 29 -10.05 -0.30 9.65
N LYS A 30 -9.93 1.03 9.69
CA LYS A 30 -8.89 1.74 10.45
C LYS A 30 -8.94 1.37 11.93
N MET A 31 -10.12 1.37 12.54
CA MET A 31 -10.27 1.00 13.96
C MET A 31 -9.91 -0.46 14.25
N ARG A 32 -10.17 -1.39 13.32
CA ARG A 32 -9.70 -2.79 13.45
C ARG A 32 -8.17 -2.86 13.41
N PHE A 33 -7.56 -2.20 12.43
CA PHE A 33 -6.09 -2.13 12.34
C PHE A 33 -5.44 -1.55 13.61
N LEU A 34 -5.97 -0.44 14.12
CA LEU A 34 -5.45 0.21 15.34
C LEU A 34 -5.61 -0.64 16.61
N ARG A 35 -6.57 -1.56 16.63
CA ARG A 35 -6.77 -2.54 17.71
C ARG A 35 -5.96 -3.83 17.52
N ASN A 36 -5.02 -3.84 16.60
CA ASN A 36 -4.17 -4.98 16.27
C ASN A 36 -4.95 -6.22 15.80
N ASP A 37 -6.10 -6.01 15.16
CA ASP A 37 -6.86 -7.11 14.53
C ASP A 37 -5.98 -7.83 13.51
N SER A 38 -5.80 -9.14 13.67
CA SER A 38 -4.83 -9.92 12.89
C SER A 38 -5.16 -9.94 11.40
N LEU A 39 -6.45 -9.96 11.04
CA LEU A 39 -6.90 -9.93 9.66
C LEU A 39 -6.66 -8.55 9.04
N ALA A 40 -6.95 -7.47 9.76
CA ALA A 40 -6.66 -6.11 9.32
C ALA A 40 -5.16 -5.84 9.14
N ILE A 41 -4.30 -6.35 10.03
CA ILE A 41 -2.83 -6.25 9.87
C ILE A 41 -2.38 -6.99 8.61
N GLN A 42 -2.89 -8.20 8.38
CA GLN A 42 -2.54 -8.98 7.19
C GLN A 42 -2.98 -8.28 5.90
N ALA A 43 -4.23 -7.82 5.83
CA ALA A 43 -4.73 -7.06 4.69
C ALA A 43 -3.94 -5.77 4.45
N MET A 44 -3.63 -5.00 5.51
CA MET A 44 -2.82 -3.78 5.39
C MET A 44 -1.40 -4.07 4.89
N THR A 45 -0.81 -5.18 5.33
CA THR A 45 0.50 -5.65 4.83
C THR A 45 0.46 -5.88 3.33
N ILE A 46 -0.57 -6.59 2.84
CA ILE A 46 -0.77 -6.86 1.40
C ILE A 46 -0.90 -5.55 0.62
N ILE A 47 -1.73 -4.62 1.09
CA ILE A 47 -1.96 -3.32 0.45
C ILE A 47 -0.65 -2.55 0.28
N ILE A 48 0.11 -2.40 1.37
CA ILE A 48 1.37 -1.63 1.35
C ILE A 48 2.39 -2.26 0.41
N THR A 49 2.57 -3.59 0.50
CA THR A 49 3.50 -4.32 -0.37
C THR A 49 3.18 -4.10 -1.85
N HIS A 50 1.94 -4.36 -2.25
CA HIS A 50 1.54 -4.23 -3.66
C HIS A 50 1.59 -2.78 -4.14
N ARG A 51 1.22 -1.82 -3.30
CA ARG A 51 1.34 -0.40 -3.65
C ARG A 51 2.78 0.02 -3.89
N GLU A 52 3.71 -0.37 -3.02
CA GLU A 52 5.13 -0.05 -3.18
C GLU A 52 5.72 -0.70 -4.44
N GLU A 53 5.40 -1.98 -4.68
CA GLU A 53 5.83 -2.69 -5.89
C GLU A 53 5.27 -2.05 -7.16
N MET A 54 3.98 -1.70 -7.18
CA MET A 54 3.34 -1.07 -8.34
C MET A 54 3.97 0.29 -8.67
N ILE A 55 4.19 1.14 -7.66
CA ILE A 55 4.83 2.45 -7.84
C ILE A 55 6.28 2.28 -8.32
N SER A 56 7.02 1.34 -7.73
CA SER A 56 8.40 1.08 -8.11
C SER A 56 8.52 0.60 -9.56
N LYS A 57 7.65 -0.35 -9.96
CA LYS A 57 7.56 -0.83 -11.34
C LYS A 57 7.27 0.31 -12.32
N PHE A 58 6.32 1.18 -11.99
CA PHE A 58 5.99 2.33 -12.83
C PHE A 58 7.19 3.28 -13.01
N HIS A 59 7.89 3.63 -11.93
CA HIS A 59 9.09 4.49 -12.03
C HIS A 59 10.23 3.83 -12.82
N GLN A 60 10.42 2.52 -12.71
CA GLN A 60 11.43 1.79 -13.48
C GLN A 60 11.14 1.84 -14.98
N MET A 61 9.87 1.60 -15.37
CA MET A 61 9.44 1.68 -16.76
C MET A 61 9.66 3.09 -17.32
N PHE A 62 9.26 4.13 -16.59
CA PHE A 62 9.40 5.51 -17.02
C PHE A 62 10.87 5.97 -17.10
N SER A 63 11.72 5.52 -16.18
CA SER A 63 13.16 5.83 -16.21
C SER A 63 13.89 5.17 -17.37
N GLN A 64 13.39 4.03 -17.87
CA GLN A 64 13.92 3.36 -19.06
C GLN A 64 13.51 4.09 -20.34
N ASP A 65 12.27 4.58 -20.40
CA ASP A 65 11.73 5.36 -21.51
C ASP A 65 12.53 6.66 -21.76
N LEU A 66 12.82 7.41 -20.69
CA LEU A 66 13.65 8.63 -20.77
C LEU A 66 15.08 8.37 -21.27
N LYS A 67 15.67 7.20 -21.01
CA LYS A 67 17.01 6.86 -21.50
C LYS A 67 17.02 6.52 -22.99
N GLN A 68 15.90 5.99 -23.51
CA GLN A 68 15.76 5.67 -24.93
C GLN A 68 15.56 6.91 -25.82
N HIS A 69 15.06 8.02 -25.28
CA HIS A 69 14.75 9.23 -26.07
C HIS A 69 15.77 10.37 -25.95
N HIS A 70 16.87 10.17 -25.21
CA HIS A 70 18.00 11.11 -25.13
C HIS A 70 19.29 10.57 -25.76
N SER A 71 19.19 9.53 -26.61
CA SER A 71 20.33 8.90 -27.30
C SER A 71 20.35 9.16 -28.82
N ASP A 72 19.46 10.01 -29.32
CA ASP A 72 19.40 10.48 -30.72
C ASP A 72 19.80 11.97 -30.81
#